data_AF-A0A5K7X9C6-F1
#
_entry.id   AF-A0A5K7X9C6-F1
#
_cell.length_a   1.000
_cell.length_b   1.000
_cell.length_c   1.000
_cell.angle_alpha   90.00
_cell.angle_beta   90.00
_cell.angle_gamma   90.00
#
_symmetry.space_group_name_H-M   'P 1'
#
loop_
_entity.id
_entity.type
_entity.pdbx_description
1 polymer ?
#
loop_
_entity_poly.entity_id
_entity_poly.type
_entity_poly.pdbx_seq_one_letter_code
_entity_poly.pdbx_strand_id
1 'polypeptide(L)' 'MTQSTKRTILRWIHIVFSVPIIGYVYSPFEEIPNYAPATRYVFLPLLVLSGLWMWKGHVVRRLLSRGSTSAAGA' A
#
# COMPACT_ATOMS: atom_id res chain seq x y z
N MET A 1 -16.11 -4.52 -11.55
CA MET A 1 -15.05 -3.48 -11.60
C MET A 1 -14.01 -3.84 -12.64
N THR A 2 -13.69 -2.92 -13.55
CA THR A 2 -12.63 -3.12 -14.56
C THR A 2 -11.25 -3.10 -13.89
N GLN A 3 -10.27 -3.77 -14.51
CA GLN A 3 -8.89 -3.81 -13.98
C GLN A 3 -8.23 -2.42 -13.98
N SER A 4 -8.63 -1.54 -14.90
CA SER A 4 -8.20 -0.15 -14.94
C SER A 4 -8.69 0.62 -13.71
N THR A 5 -9.98 0.51 -13.37
CA THR A 5 -10.56 1.16 -12.18
C THR A 5 -9.86 0.70 -10.89
N LYS A 6 -9.55 -0.59 -10.76
CA LYS A 6 -8.82 -1.10 -9.57
C LYS A 6 -7.43 -0.48 -9.41
N ARG A 7 -6.66 -0.34 -10.49
CA ARG A 7 -5.33 0.31 -10.44
C ARG A 7 -5.42 1.79 -10.09
N THR A 8 -6.41 2.48 -10.66
CA THR A 8 -6.65 3.89 -10.36
C THR A 8 -6.96 4.09 -8.89
N ILE A 9 -7.85 3.29 -8.32
CA ILE A 9 -8.20 3.36 -6.88
C ILE A 9 -6.96 3.14 -6.00
N LEU A 10 -6.17 2.09 -6.26
CA LEU A 10 -4.96 1.81 -5.48
C LEU A 10 -3.92 2.94 -5.57
N ARG A 11 -3.78 3.54 -6.76
CA ARG A 11 -2.87 4.66 -6.99
C ARG A 11 -3.33 5.92 -6.25
N TRP A 12 -4.62 6.22 -6.27
CA TRP A 12 -5.18 7.34 -5.51
C TRP A 12 -5.06 7.15 -4.00
N ILE A 13 -5.33 5.94 -3.49
CA ILE A 13 -5.09 5.60 -2.08
C ILE A 13 -3.62 5.86 -1.74
N HIS A 14 -2.68 5.35 -2.54
CA HIS A 14 -1.26 5.57 -2.29
C HIS A 14 -0.89 7.06 -2.27
N ILE A 15 -1.38 7.85 -3.22
CA ILE A 15 -1.11 9.30 -3.28
C ILE A 15 -1.67 10.02 -2.04
N VAL A 16 -2.92 9.74 -1.66
CA VAL A 16 -3.56 10.38 -0.49
C VAL A 16 -2.83 10.03 0.80
N PHE A 17 -2.43 8.77 0.98
CA PHE A 17 -1.69 8.32 2.16
C PHE A 17 -0.22 8.78 2.18
N SER A 18 0.33 9.25 1.05
CA SER A 18 1.67 9.87 0.99
C SER A 18 1.71 11.28 1.55
N VAL A 19 0.59 12.02 1.51
CA VAL A 19 0.53 13.42 1.94
C VAL A 19 0.95 13.60 3.41
N PRO A 20 0.46 12.80 4.38
CA PRO A 20 0.89 12.89 5.78
C PRO A 20 2.39 12.60 5.99
N ILE A 21 2.99 11.70 5.19
CA ILE A 21 4.42 11.38 5.28
C ILE A 21 5.26 12.55 4.78
N ILE A 22 4.87 13.18 3.67
CA ILE A 22 5.55 14.38 3.17
C ILE A 22 5.44 15.51 4.19
N GLY A 23 4.26 15.70 4.78
CA GLY A 23 4.09 16.60 5.92
C GLY A 23 5.09 16.28 7.03
N TYR A 24 5.16 15.02 7.46
CA TYR A 24 6.10 14.57 8.50
C TYR A 24 7.58 14.85 8.18
N VAL A 25 8.01 14.69 6.93
CA VAL A 25 9.40 14.92 6.52
C VAL A 25 9.77 16.41 6.46
N TYR A 26 8.83 17.27 6.07
CA TYR A 26 9.12 18.69 5.81
C TYR A 26 8.63 19.67 6.89
N SER A 27 7.81 19.23 7.83
CA SER A 27 7.32 20.07 8.92
C SER A 27 8.09 19.77 10.22
N PRO A 28 8.31 20.78 11.09
CA PRO A 28 8.90 20.60 12.41
C PRO A 28 7.91 19.86 13.33
N PHE A 29 7.74 18.56 13.11
CA PHE A 29 6.85 17.69 13.88
C PHE A 29 7.46 17.24 15.21
N GLU A 30 8.66 17.69 15.56
CA GLU A 30 9.26 17.50 16.89
C GLU A 30 8.33 18.02 18.01
N GLU A 31 7.42 18.95 17.71
CA GLU A 31 6.50 19.56 18.66
C GLU A 31 5.12 18.89 18.78
N ILE A 32 4.77 17.89 17.95
CA ILE A 32 3.44 17.24 17.99
C ILE A 32 3.58 15.77 18.40
N PRO A 33 3.65 15.46 19.71
CA PRO A 33 3.90 14.11 20.21
C PRO A 33 2.87 13.07 19.75
N ASN A 34 1.64 13.49 19.45
CA ASN A 34 0.57 12.59 19.03
C ASN A 34 0.56 12.24 17.54
N TYR A 35 1.28 12.98 16.68
CA TYR A 35 1.29 12.73 15.23
C TYR A 35 2.41 11.76 14.81
N ALA A 36 3.52 11.75 15.55
CA ALA A 36 4.68 10.90 15.29
C ALA A 36 4.38 9.37 15.26
N PRO A 37 3.61 8.79 16.21
CA PRO A 37 3.37 7.35 16.19
C PRO A 37 2.41 6.92 15.06
N ALA A 38 1.38 7.71 14.77
CA ALA A 38 0.42 7.39 13.71
C ALA A 38 1.11 7.33 12.34
N THR A 39 1.94 8.31 12.01
CA THR A 39 2.68 8.33 10.73
C THR A 39 3.59 7.11 10.59
N ARG A 40 4.33 6.75 11.64
CA ARG A 40 5.30 5.66 11.62
C ARG A 40 4.66 4.27 11.59
N TYR A 41 3.59 4.04 12.36
CA TYR A 41 3.01 2.71 12.55
C TYR A 41 1.74 2.44 11.73
N VAL A 42 1.12 3.47 11.15
CA VAL A 42 -0.10 3.30 10.34
C VAL A 42 0.15 3.74 8.90
N PHE A 43 0.51 5.00 8.69
CA PHE A 43 0.63 5.56 7.34
C PHE A 43 1.80 4.94 6.57
N LEU A 44 2.98 4.84 7.19
CA LEU A 44 4.17 4.28 6.56
C LEU A 44 4.00 2.79 6.15
N PRO A 45 3.53 1.87 7.01
CA PRO A 45 3.28 0.49 6.59
C PRO A 45 2.14 0.35 5.57
N LEU A 46 1.05 1.13 5.67
CA LEU A 46 -0.01 1.14 4.65
C LEU A 46 0.52 1.60 3.28
N LEU A 47 1.41 2.58 3.27
CA LEU A 47 2.01 3.11 2.07
C LEU A 47 2.99 2.12 1.44
N VAL A 48 3.80 1.44 2.26
CA VAL A 48 4.69 0.36 1.83
C VAL A 48 3.88 -0.81 1.26
N LEU A 49 2.82 -1.26 1.94
CA LEU A 49 1.95 -2.34 1.46
C LEU A 49 1.25 -1.98 0.14
N SER A 50 0.68 -0.78 0.03
CA SER A 50 0.04 -0.32 -1.21
C SER A 50 1.04 -0.15 -2.35
N GLY A 51 2.25 0.34 -2.07
CA GLY A 51 3.35 0.43 -3.04
C GLY A 51 3.83 -0.94 -3.53
N LEU A 52 4.08 -1.88 -2.62
CA LEU A 52 4.43 -3.27 -2.94
C LEU A 52 3.34 -3.96 -3.76
N TRP A 53 2.08 -3.72 -3.41
CA TRP A 53 0.94 -4.25 -4.15
C TRP A 53 0.85 -3.67 -5.57
N MET A 54 1.12 -2.38 -5.77
CA MET A 54 1.15 -1.79 -7.12
C MET A 54 2.36 -2.27 -7.94
N TRP A 55 3.53 -2.41 -7.31
CA TRP A 55 4.76 -2.85 -7.97
C TRP A 55 4.71 -4.32 -8.38
N LYS A 56 4.39 -5.21 -7.43
CA LYS A 56 4.38 -6.67 -7.63
C LYS A 56 3.01 -7.31 -7.66
N GLY A 57 1.91 -6.56 -7.75
CA GLY A 57 0.55 -7.11 -7.83
C GLY A 57 0.36 -8.13 -8.97
N HIS A 58 1.07 -7.95 -10.09
CA HIS A 58 1.10 -8.93 -11.19
C HIS A 58 1.78 -10.24 -10.79
N VAL A 59 2.86 -10.17 -10.01
CA VAL A 59 3.63 -11.32 -9.51
C VAL A 59 2.86 -12.04 -8.40
N VAL A 60 2.24 -11.30 -7.48
CA VAL A 60 1.37 -11.86 -6.42
C VAL A 60 0.19 -12.61 -7.04
N ARG A 61 -0.49 -12.01 -8.03
CA ARG A 61 -1.55 -12.70 -8.77
C ARG A 61 -1.03 -13.96 -9.46
N ARG A 62 0.15 -13.90 -10.08
CA ARG A 62 0.80 -15.04 -10.76
C ARG A 62 1.17 -16.16 -9.79
N LEU A 63 1.61 -15.85 -8.57
CA LEU A 63 1.93 -16.84 -7.53
C LEU A 63 0.67 -17.48 -6.94
N LEU A 64 -0.37 -16.69 -6.67
CA LEU A 64 -1.65 -17.20 -6.18
C LEU A 64 -2.35 -18.11 -7.22
N SER A 65 -2.26 -17.79 -8.50
CA SER A 65 -2.83 -18.65 -9.57
C SER A 65 -2.07 -19.97 -9.79
N ARG A 66 -0.85 -20.12 -9.27
CA ARG A 66 -0.13 -21.41 -9.30
C ARG A 66 -0.56 -22.35 -8.17
N GLY A 67 -1.11 -21.81 -7.08
CA GLY A 67 -1.65 -22.61 -5.97
C GLY A 67 -2.97 -23.32 -6.31
N SER A 68 -3.78 -22.76 -7.21
CA SER A 68 -5.10 -23.31 -7.56
C SER A 68 -5.06 -24.51 -8.53
N THR A 69 -3.93 -24.81 -9.18
CA THR A 69 -3.77 -26.04 -9.98
C THR A 69 -3.37 -27.22 -9.11
N SER A 70 -2.82 -27.00 -7.91
CA SER A 70 -2.35 -28.09 -7.04
C SER A 70 -3.44 -28.69 -6.14
N ALA A 71 -4.66 -28.13 -6.13
CA ALA A 71 -5.79 -28.58 -5.32
C ALA A 71 -6.91 -29.28 -6.13
N ALA A 72 -6.76 -29.41 -7.46
CA ALA A 72 -7.76 -30.04 -8.34
C ALA A 72 -7.30 -31.39 -8.91
N GLY A 73 -6.30 -32.03 -8.28
CA GLY A 73 -5.69 -33.27 -8.74
C GLY A 73 -5.27 -34.21 -7.60
N ALA A 74 -6.09 -34.32 -6.56
CA ALA A 74 -5.99 -35.36 -5.53
C ALA A 74 -7.36 -36.02 -5.36
#